data_AF-A0A5J9TU82-F1
#
_entry.id   AF-A0A5J9TU82-F1
#
_cell.length_a   1.000
_cell.length_b   1.000
_cell.length_c   1.000
_cell.angle_alpha   90.00
_cell.angle_beta   90.00
_cell.angle_gamma   90.00
#
_symmetry.space_group_name_H-M   'P 1'
#
loop_
_entity.id
_entity.type
_entity.pdbx_description
1 polymer ?
#
loop_
_entity_poly.entity_id
_entity_poly.type
_entity_poly.pdbx_seq_one_letter_code
_entity_poly.pdbx_strand_id
1 'polypeptide(L)' 'MAIRATYIHSTMPKSMSTNVNWYPPCPDPSLTMGLLPHCDRPFLTVLSQGDVSGLQAKHRGRLFGIHLDLI' A
#
# COMPACT_ATOMS: atom_id res chain seq x y z
N MET A 1 6.52 6.26 20.92
CA MET A 1 7.87 6.05 20.36
C MET A 1 8.55 7.41 20.33
N ALA A 2 9.51 7.69 21.22
CA ALA A 2 10.18 8.99 21.29
C ALA A 2 11.36 9.02 20.30
N ILE A 3 11.05 9.19 19.02
CA ILE A 3 12.03 9.37 17.94
C ILE A 3 12.17 10.86 17.68
N ARG A 4 13.42 11.37 17.65
CA ARG A 4 13.69 12.78 17.32
C ARG A 4 13.26 13.05 15.88
N ALA A 5 12.65 14.20 15.62
CA ALA A 5 12.22 14.59 14.27
C ALA A 5 13.35 14.52 13.24
N THR A 6 14.59 14.83 13.66
CA THR A 6 15.78 14.76 12.80
C THR A 6 16.14 13.35 12.33
N TYR A 7 15.68 12.31 13.04
CA TYR A 7 15.97 10.93 12.70
C TYR A 7 15.38 10.53 11.34
N ILE A 8 14.13 10.94 11.07
CA ILE A 8 13.49 10.66 9.77
C ILE A 8 14.27 11.34 8.65
N HIS A 9 14.61 12.62 8.81
CA HIS A 9 15.40 13.35 7.81
C HIS A 9 16.78 12.70 7.56
N SER A 10 17.45 12.22 8.61
CA SER A 10 18.77 11.58 8.45
C SER A 10 18.74 10.18 7.85
N THR A 11 17.62 9.46 8.01
CA THR A 11 17.52 8.03 7.67
C THR A 11 16.65 7.76 6.44
N MET A 12 15.89 8.76 5.98
CA MET A 12 15.10 8.67 4.74
C MET A 12 16.01 8.32 3.55
N PRO A 13 15.70 7.25 2.79
CA PRO A 13 16.40 6.96 1.55
C PRO A 13 16.34 8.16 0.60
N LYS A 14 17.47 8.49 -0.03
CA LYS A 14 17.54 9.60 -1.00
C LYS A 14 17.03 9.22 -2.40
N SER A 15 16.51 8.01 -2.56
CA SER A 15 15.91 7.53 -3.80
C SER A 15 14.39 7.41 -3.62
N MET A 16 13.66 7.89 -4.63
CA MET A 16 12.22 7.75 -4.73
C MET A 16 11.90 6.94 -5.99
N SER A 17 11.03 5.94 -5.86
CA SER A 17 10.52 5.16 -6.99
C SER A 17 9.01 5.33 -7.07
N THR A 18 8.47 5.43 -8.28
CA THR A 18 7.04 5.43 -8.54
C THR A 18 6.66 4.15 -9.26
N ASN A 19 5.58 3.50 -8.81
CA ASN A 19 4.98 2.36 -9.48
C ASN A 19 3.56 2.73 -9.90
N VAL A 20 3.16 2.33 -11.11
CA VAL A 20 1.79 2.48 -11.60
C VAL A 20 1.24 1.08 -11.83
N ASN A 21 0.20 0.73 -11.09
CA ASN A 21 -0.41 -0.59 -11.15
C ASN A 21 -1.74 -0.50 -11.90
N TRP A 22 -1.91 -1.33 -12.93
CA TRP A 22 -3.18 -1.49 -13.65
C TRP A 22 -3.69 -2.91 -13.46
N TYR A 23 -4.84 -3.05 -12.80
CA TYR A 23 -5.50 -4.32 -12.54
C TYR A 23 -6.74 -4.41 -13.44
N PRO A 24 -6.70 -5.18 -14.55
CA PRO A 24 -7.86 -5.33 -15.42
C PRO A 24 -8.99 -6.11 -14.73
N PRO A 25 -10.25 -5.98 -15.20
CA PRO A 25 -11.35 -6.81 -14.71
C PRO A 25 -11.02 -8.29 -14.81
N CYS A 26 -11.29 -9.03 -13.72
CA CYS A 26 -11.08 -10.47 -13.67
C CYS A 26 -12.44 -11.19 -13.75
N PRO A 27 -12.59 -12.21 -14.64
CA PRO A 27 -13.83 -12.99 -14.72
C PRO A 27 -14.21 -13.71 -13.42
N ASP A 28 -13.20 -14.13 -12.66
CA ASP A 28 -13.38 -14.77 -11.35
C ASP A 28 -12.34 -14.22 -10.33
N PRO A 29 -12.68 -13.14 -9.60
CA PRO A 29 -11.80 -12.56 -8.59
C PRO A 29 -11.63 -13.46 -7.35
N SER A 30 -12.42 -14.52 -7.18
CA SER A 30 -12.28 -15.43 -6.04
C SER A 30 -11.09 -16.39 -6.19
N LEU A 31 -10.62 -16.59 -7.42
CA LEU A 31 -9.50 -17.47 -7.77
C LEU A 31 -8.21 -16.72 -8.09
N THR A 32 -8.21 -15.39 -8.00
CA THR A 32 -7.07 -14.56 -8.41
C THR A 32 -6.67 -13.55 -7.33
N MET A 33 -5.42 -13.12 -7.38
CA MET A 33 -4.92 -12.00 -6.58
C MET A 33 -4.26 -10.99 -7.52
N GLY A 34 -4.66 -9.73 -7.47
CA GLY A 34 -4.01 -8.67 -8.25
C GLY A 34 -2.53 -8.49 -7.87
N LEU A 35 -2.22 -8.61 -6.57
CA LEU A 35 -0.86 -8.57 -6.04
C LEU A 35 -0.77 -9.52 -4.84
N LEU A 36 0.31 -10.28 -4.76
CA LEU A 36 0.52 -11.19 -3.63
C LEU A 36 0.67 -10.41 -2.31
N PRO A 37 0.26 -10.98 -1.16
CA PRO A 37 0.52 -10.38 0.14
C PRO A 37 2.02 -10.14 0.34
N HIS A 38 2.40 -8.90 0.59
CA HIS A 38 3.79 -8.50 0.78
C HIS A 38 3.87 -7.30 1.74
N CYS A 39 5.09 -6.95 2.14
CA CYS A 39 5.40 -5.68 2.78
C CYS A 39 6.27 -4.87 1.83
N ASP A 40 6.02 -3.57 1.80
CA ASP A 40 6.84 -2.64 1.06
C ASP A 40 8.26 -2.57 1.64
N ARG A 41 9.24 -2.54 0.74
CA ARG A 41 10.64 -2.26 1.08
C ARG A 41 10.95 -0.77 1.35
N PRO A 42 10.32 0.24 0.70
CA PRO A 42 10.63 1.64 1.00
C PRO A 42 10.24 2.03 2.43
N PHE A 43 10.88 3.10 2.93
CA PHE A 43 10.60 3.66 4.25
C PHE A 43 9.15 4.18 4.38
N LEU A 44 8.65 4.82 3.32
CA LEU A 44 7.29 5.31 3.22
C LEU A 44 6.77 5.08 1.80
N THR A 45 5.59 4.48 1.70
CA THR A 45 4.81 4.40 0.46
C THR A 45 3.62 5.33 0.58
N VAL A 46 3.45 6.21 -0.41
CA VAL A 46 2.21 6.98 -0.60
C VAL A 46 1.48 6.35 -1.78
N LEU A 47 0.24 5.94 -1.55
CA LEU A 47 -0.59 5.27 -2.55
C LEU A 47 -1.83 6.09 -2.86
N SER A 48 -2.06 6.33 -4.14
CA SER A 48 -3.30 6.89 -4.67
C SER A 48 -4.03 5.81 -5.45
N GLN A 49 -5.25 5.47 -5.03
CA GLN A 49 -6.14 4.56 -5.76
C GLN A 49 -7.35 5.33 -6.30
N GLY A 50 -7.92 4.85 -7.41
CA GLY A 50 -9.16 5.39 -7.96
C GLY A 50 -10.39 4.86 -7.24
N ASP A 51 -11.55 4.95 -7.90
CA ASP A 51 -12.86 4.61 -7.30
C ASP A 51 -13.11 3.09 -7.16
N VAL A 52 -12.25 2.26 -7.76
CA VAL A 52 -12.35 0.80 -7.67
C VAL A 52 -11.62 0.32 -6.43
N SER A 53 -12.34 -0.40 -5.57
CA SER A 53 -11.79 -0.98 -4.35
C SER A 53 -10.93 -2.21 -4.65
N GLY A 54 -9.92 -2.46 -3.82
CA GLY A 54 -9.06 -3.64 -3.98
C GLY A 54 -7.88 -3.71 -3.01
N LEU A 55 -7.44 -2.57 -2.46
CA LEU A 55 -6.40 -2.54 -1.44
C LEU A 55 -6.88 -3.20 -0.14
N GLN A 56 -6.07 -4.11 0.38
CA GLN A 56 -6.29 -4.75 1.67
C GLN A 56 -5.02 -4.69 2.53
N ALA A 57 -5.18 -4.40 3.81
CA ALA A 57 -4.10 -4.44 4.80
C ALA A 57 -4.27 -5.64 5.73
N LYS A 58 -3.17 -6.33 6.06
CA LYS A 58 -3.17 -7.42 7.03
C LYS A 58 -2.73 -6.90 8.40
N HIS A 59 -3.60 -7.01 9.40
CA HIS A 59 -3.28 -6.67 10.79
C HIS A 59 -3.75 -7.79 11.71
N ARG A 60 -2.85 -8.30 12.57
CA ARG A 60 -3.12 -9.42 13.50
C ARG A 60 -3.74 -10.65 12.82
N GLY A 61 -3.23 -11.01 11.65
CA GLY A 61 -3.70 -12.17 10.90
C GLY A 61 -4.98 -11.95 10.07
N ARG A 62 -5.66 -10.81 10.24
CA ARG A 62 -6.91 -10.48 9.55
C ARG A 62 -6.67 -9.46 8.44
N LEU A 63 -7.38 -9.62 7.32
CA LEU A 63 -7.41 -8.67 6.21
C LEU A 63 -8.49 -7.61 6.44
N PHE A 64 -8.17 -6.36 6.13
CA PHE A 64 -9.05 -5.20 6.20
C PHE A 64 -9.04 -4.49 4.84
N GLY A 65 -10.22 -4.30 4.24
CA GLY A 65 -10.37 -3.48 3.04
C GLY A 65 -10.09 -2.02 3.36
N ILE A 66 -9.31 -1.36 2.50
CA ILE A 66 -9.01 0.07 2.60
C ILE A 66 -9.83 0.80 1.55
N HIS A 67 -10.89 1.45 2.01
CA HIS A 67 -11.65 2.39 1.20
C HIS A 67 -11.11 3.79 1.45
N LEU A 68 -10.73 4.49 0.38
CA LEU A 68 -10.54 5.93 0.45
C LEU A 68 -11.94 6.54 0.37
N ASP A 69 -12.65 6.56 1.49
CA ASP A 69 -13.84 7.38 1.59
C ASP A 69 -13.38 8.83 1.51
N LEU A 70 -14.01 9.61 0.62
CA LEU A 70 -13.76 11.05 0.50
C LEU A 70 -13.87 11.67 1.90
N ILE A 71 -12.76 12.23 2.38
CA ILE A 71 -12.79 13.22 3.47
C ILE A 71 -13.61 14.42 3.00
#